data_AF-A0A3D2SSF1-F1
#
_entry.id   AF-A0A3D2SSF1-F1
#
_cell.length_a   1.000
_cell.length_b   1.000
_cell.length_c   1.000
_cell.angle_alpha   90.00
_cell.angle_beta   90.00
_cell.angle_gamma   90.00
#
_symmetry.space_group_name_H-M   'P 1'
#
loop_
_entity.id
_entity.type
_entity.pdbx_description
1 polymer ?
#
loop_
_entity_poly.entity_id
_entity_poly.type
_entity_poly.pdbx_seq_one_letter_code
_entity_poly.pdbx_strand_id
1 'polypeptide(L)'
;MVILKRGLLLLFILFFSLAGIAATATPLPSVKPTTSDQKKSTDATDTATASAVVHSDAIPYPKAKPLGTKDYLTPYDRDLYKKIFKAQDEGDWDTADKYTEKLKDMRLRGHIIYQRLYHPTAWRSSYQELYGWLDQYPDHPGAHELYKLAVTRHKAGEPTPPKPKRPRVISGMMRDLNQDGPSYKSTKSTTASQRRAIQDLERNITQNLRRDRVTIAYNQLKQSSAAPYMDNVQFDTLQAQIAAGYLYVGLPEKALDLALASVNRSSTNVPLAGWIAGLASWKT
;
A
#
# COMPACT_ATOMS: atom_id res chain seq x y z
N MET A 1 -52.11 -30.33 -73.27
CA MET A 1 -50.83 -30.35 -72.53
C MET A 1 -51.15 -30.66 -71.07
N VAL A 2 -51.16 -31.91 -70.60
CA VAL A 2 -50.05 -32.86 -70.38
C VAL A 2 -49.31 -32.59 -69.04
N ILE A 3 -49.50 -33.54 -68.09
CA ILE A 3 -48.61 -34.01 -66.99
C ILE A 3 -48.61 -33.15 -65.69
N LEU A 4 -49.20 -33.57 -64.56
CA LEU A 4 -48.90 -34.68 -63.61
C LEU A 4 -47.65 -34.46 -62.74
N LYS A 5 -47.82 -34.28 -61.41
CA LYS A 5 -47.24 -35.15 -60.35
C LYS A 5 -47.51 -34.66 -58.92
N ARG A 6 -47.59 -35.67 -58.05
CA ARG A 6 -47.82 -35.71 -56.61
C ARG A 6 -46.62 -35.20 -55.80
N GLY A 7 -46.84 -34.76 -54.57
CA GLY A 7 -45.81 -34.64 -53.52
C GLY A 7 -46.35 -33.85 -52.34
N LEU A 8 -46.89 -34.51 -51.32
CA LEU A 8 -46.18 -34.93 -50.09
C LEU A 8 -46.35 -33.89 -48.97
N LEU A 9 -47.19 -34.29 -48.01
CA LEU A 9 -47.43 -33.73 -46.69
C LEU A 9 -46.11 -33.43 -45.96
N LEU A 10 -45.99 -32.27 -45.29
CA LEU A 10 -45.18 -32.14 -44.07
C LEU A 10 -45.59 -30.91 -43.25
N LEU A 11 -46.16 -31.24 -42.09
CA LEU A 11 -46.65 -30.38 -41.02
C LEU A 11 -45.43 -29.90 -40.21
N PHE A 12 -45.04 -28.63 -40.34
CA PHE A 12 -43.91 -28.08 -39.60
C PHE A 12 -44.37 -27.54 -38.23
N ILE A 13 -44.23 -28.39 -37.21
CA ILE A 13 -44.37 -28.04 -35.80
C ILE A 13 -43.10 -27.27 -35.39
N LEU A 14 -43.24 -25.96 -35.13
CA LEU A 14 -42.19 -25.13 -34.54
C LEU A 14 -42.06 -25.48 -33.05
N PHE A 15 -41.09 -26.35 -32.74
CA PHE A 15 -40.59 -26.57 -31.39
C PHE A 15 -39.85 -25.32 -30.90
N PHE A 16 -40.39 -24.68 -29.86
CA PHE A 16 -39.66 -23.74 -29.01
C PHE A 16 -38.57 -24.51 -28.26
N SER A 17 -37.31 -24.41 -28.72
CA SER A 17 -36.15 -24.90 -27.97
C SER A 17 -35.62 -23.78 -27.08
N LEU A 18 -35.83 -23.95 -25.78
CA LEU A 18 -35.27 -23.13 -24.72
C LEU A 18 -33.75 -23.43 -24.65
N ALA A 19 -32.91 -22.52 -25.15
CA ALA A 19 -31.47 -22.62 -24.95
C ALA A 19 -31.13 -22.30 -23.49
N GLY A 20 -31.13 -23.32 -22.64
CA GLY A 20 -30.53 -23.25 -21.32
C GLY A 20 -29.01 -23.11 -21.46
N ILE A 21 -28.47 -22.00 -20.97
CA ILE A 21 -27.03 -21.84 -20.78
C ILE A 21 -26.63 -22.79 -19.65
N ALA A 22 -26.10 -23.95 -20.01
CA ALA A 22 -25.45 -24.85 -19.08
C ALA A 22 -24.19 -24.15 -18.55
N ALA A 23 -24.24 -23.70 -17.30
CA ALA A 23 -23.04 -23.34 -16.57
C ALA A 23 -22.17 -24.60 -16.45
N THR A 24 -21.04 -24.63 -17.16
CA THR A 24 -20.02 -25.66 -16.96
C THR A 24 -19.38 -25.42 -15.60
N ALA A 25 -19.98 -25.96 -14.55
CA ALA A 25 -19.37 -26.08 -13.25
C ALA A 25 -18.13 -26.97 -13.41
N THR A 26 -16.95 -26.38 -13.27
CA THR A 26 -15.69 -27.13 -13.19
C THR A 26 -15.76 -28.10 -12.01
N PRO A 27 -15.45 -29.40 -12.18
CA PRO A 27 -15.52 -30.35 -11.08
C PRO A 27 -14.43 -30.03 -10.05
N LEU A 28 -14.87 -29.78 -8.81
CA LEU A 28 -14.01 -29.71 -7.63
C LEU A 28 -13.38 -31.10 -7.39
N PRO A 29 -12.05 -31.22 -7.26
CA PRO A 29 -11.43 -32.47 -6.85
C PRO A 29 -11.74 -32.78 -5.37
N SER A 30 -12.38 -33.94 -5.13
CA SER A 30 -12.87 -34.36 -3.80
C SER A 30 -11.84 -35.01 -2.87
N VAL A 31 -10.53 -34.85 -3.10
CA VAL A 31 -9.51 -35.46 -2.23
C VAL A 31 -8.32 -34.51 -2.04
N LYS A 32 -8.06 -34.15 -0.77
CA LYS A 32 -6.88 -33.40 -0.33
C LYS A 32 -5.66 -34.32 -0.42
N PRO A 33 -4.53 -33.89 -1.02
CA PRO A 33 -3.36 -34.74 -1.10
C PRO A 33 -2.81 -35.01 0.30
N THR A 34 -2.84 -36.28 0.69
CA THR A 34 -2.18 -36.83 1.87
C THR A 34 -0.70 -36.96 1.55
N THR A 35 0.16 -36.29 2.31
CA THR A 35 1.58 -36.62 2.38
C THR A 35 1.82 -37.28 3.73
N SER A 36 1.96 -38.60 3.72
CA SER A 36 2.56 -39.35 4.80
C SER A 36 4.09 -39.22 4.73
N ASP A 37 4.66 -39.11 5.94
CA ASP A 37 6.00 -39.48 6.36
C ASP A 37 7.20 -38.71 5.79
N GLN A 38 7.79 -37.87 6.67
CA GLN A 38 9.16 -38.09 7.15
C GLN A 38 9.37 -37.55 8.57
N LYS A 39 9.66 -38.50 9.47
CA LYS A 39 10.67 -38.48 10.54
C LYS A 39 10.38 -37.75 11.87
N LYS A 40 10.03 -38.61 12.84
CA LYS A 40 10.14 -38.48 14.29
C LYS A 40 11.52 -37.99 14.77
N SER A 41 11.54 -36.93 15.58
CA SER A 41 12.52 -36.70 16.66
C SER A 41 11.80 -35.86 17.74
N THR A 42 11.14 -36.50 18.70
CA THR A 42 11.59 -36.61 20.10
C THR A 42 12.05 -35.28 20.71
N ASP A 43 11.15 -34.75 21.55
CA ASP A 43 11.39 -34.11 22.84
C ASP A 43 12.40 -32.96 22.95
N ALA A 44 11.87 -31.77 23.29
CA ALA A 44 12.45 -30.83 24.25
C ALA A 44 11.48 -29.63 24.36
N THR A 45 10.51 -29.73 25.26
CA THR A 45 10.08 -28.57 26.04
C THR A 45 11.31 -28.01 26.73
N ASP A 46 11.85 -26.89 26.26
CA ASP A 46 12.78 -26.11 27.05
C ASP A 46 12.43 -24.63 26.96
N THR A 47 11.91 -24.17 28.09
CA THR A 47 11.66 -22.80 28.49
C THR A 47 12.96 -22.01 28.41
N ALA A 48 13.20 -21.30 27.31
CA ALA A 48 14.26 -20.30 27.27
C ALA A 48 13.87 -19.14 28.19
N THR A 49 14.50 -19.05 29.35
CA THR A 49 14.33 -17.95 30.31
C THR A 49 14.84 -16.64 29.71
N ALA A 50 14.11 -15.56 29.98
CA ALA A 50 14.32 -14.26 29.37
C ALA A 50 15.68 -13.60 29.70
N SER A 51 16.34 -14.01 30.79
CA SER A 51 17.72 -13.60 31.10
C SER A 51 18.76 -13.98 30.04
N ALA A 52 18.52 -15.03 29.23
CA ALA A 52 19.45 -15.40 28.17
C ALA A 52 19.42 -14.43 26.98
N VAL A 53 18.39 -13.58 26.86
CA VAL A 53 18.22 -12.65 25.73
C VAL A 53 19.06 -11.38 25.87
N VAL A 54 19.50 -11.06 27.09
CA VAL A 54 20.24 -9.80 27.38
C VAL A 54 21.77 -10.02 27.42
N HIS A 55 22.25 -11.27 27.53
CA HIS A 55 23.68 -11.58 27.70
C HIS A 55 24.26 -12.60 26.69
N SER A 56 23.56 -12.98 25.62
CA SER A 56 24.08 -13.96 24.66
C SER A 56 24.65 -13.31 23.39
N ASP A 57 25.94 -13.58 23.10
CA ASP A 57 26.61 -13.33 21.81
C ASP A 57 25.99 -14.10 20.62
N ALA A 58 24.93 -14.87 20.86
CA ALA A 58 24.10 -15.48 19.84
C ALA A 58 22.66 -14.99 20.02
N ILE A 59 22.19 -14.19 19.07
CA ILE A 59 20.78 -13.76 18.99
C ILE A 59 19.92 -15.02 18.85
N PRO A 60 18.94 -15.27 19.74
CA PRO A 60 18.09 -16.45 19.62
C PRO A 60 17.27 -16.38 18.32
N TYR A 61 17.38 -17.45 17.52
CA TYR A 61 16.68 -17.68 16.26
C TYR A 61 15.28 -18.30 16.49
N PRO A 62 14.18 -17.52 16.51
CA PRO A 62 12.88 -18.09 16.27
C PRO A 62 12.78 -18.52 14.80
N LYS A 63 12.55 -19.81 14.54
CA LYS A 63 12.40 -20.39 13.20
C LYS A 63 11.21 -19.80 12.41
N ALA A 64 10.30 -19.05 13.05
CA ALA A 64 9.16 -18.42 12.41
C ALA A 64 8.76 -17.10 13.07
N LYS A 65 8.38 -16.11 12.25
CA LYS A 65 7.60 -14.93 12.68
C LYS A 65 6.28 -15.48 13.23
N PRO A 66 5.89 -15.22 14.49
CA PRO A 66 4.60 -15.69 15.01
C PRO A 66 3.51 -15.07 14.15
N LEU A 67 2.93 -15.85 13.24
CA LEU A 67 1.78 -15.44 12.46
C LEU A 67 0.62 -15.43 13.44
N GLY A 68 -0.05 -14.29 13.51
CA GLY A 68 -1.08 -14.16 14.49
C GLY A 68 -2.28 -15.05 14.24
N THR A 69 -2.83 -15.62 15.31
CA THR A 69 -4.26 -15.91 15.37
C THR A 69 -5.02 -14.64 14.97
N LYS A 70 -6.17 -14.77 14.30
CA LYS A 70 -7.01 -13.63 13.83
C LYS A 70 -7.41 -12.65 14.94
N ASP A 71 -7.12 -13.00 16.20
CA ASP A 71 -7.49 -12.25 17.37
C ASP A 71 -6.53 -11.09 17.62
N TYR A 72 -7.11 -9.99 18.12
CA TYR A 72 -6.38 -8.84 18.63
C TYR A 72 -5.42 -9.26 19.74
N LEU A 73 -4.38 -8.45 19.95
CA LEU A 73 -3.46 -8.64 21.05
C LEU A 73 -4.21 -8.64 22.39
N THR A 74 -3.84 -9.57 23.28
CA THR A 74 -4.49 -9.66 24.60
C THR A 74 -4.35 -8.35 25.36
N PRO A 75 -5.33 -7.97 26.22
CA PRO A 75 -5.21 -6.77 27.05
C PRO A 75 -3.92 -6.75 27.87
N TYR A 76 -3.49 -7.91 28.37
CA TYR A 76 -2.27 -8.08 29.13
C TYR A 76 -1.01 -7.75 28.31
N ASP A 77 -0.81 -8.39 27.16
CA ASP A 77 0.37 -8.12 26.31
C ASP A 77 0.36 -6.68 25.80
N ARG A 78 -0.80 -6.15 25.41
CA ARG A 78 -0.94 -4.76 24.96
C ARG A 78 -0.45 -3.77 26.02
N ASP A 79 -0.80 -4.00 27.28
CA ASP A 79 -0.40 -3.11 28.37
C ASP A 79 1.09 -3.27 28.71
N LEU A 80 1.67 -4.48 28.54
CA LEU A 80 3.11 -4.68 28.61
C LEU A 80 3.85 -3.94 27.50
N TYR A 81 3.41 -4.05 26.24
CA TYR A 81 4.03 -3.31 25.13
C TYR A 81 4.04 -1.80 25.38
N LYS A 82 2.94 -1.22 25.83
CA LYS A 82 2.89 0.22 26.19
C LYS A 82 3.96 0.59 27.22
N LYS A 83 4.14 -0.25 28.25
CA LYS A 83 5.15 -0.03 29.29
C LYS A 83 6.57 -0.17 28.74
N ILE A 84 6.81 -1.13 27.86
CA ILE A 84 8.11 -1.33 27.21
C ILE A 84 8.47 -0.12 26.35
N PHE A 85 7.59 0.30 25.44
CA PHE A 85 7.85 1.44 24.55
C PHE A 85 8.10 2.72 25.34
N LYS A 86 7.32 2.97 26.41
CA LYS A 86 7.52 4.12 27.29
C LYS A 86 8.87 4.08 28.01
N ALA A 87 9.23 2.93 28.60
CA ALA A 87 10.51 2.79 29.29
C ALA A 87 11.70 2.97 28.32
N GLN A 88 11.60 2.46 27.09
CA GLN A 88 12.62 2.66 26.07
C GLN A 88 12.73 4.12 25.57
N ASP A 89 11.62 4.86 25.47
CA ASP A 89 11.64 6.30 25.15
C ASP A 89 12.38 7.10 26.23
N GLU A 90 12.28 6.67 27.49
CA GLU A 90 12.97 7.27 28.64
C GLU A 90 14.43 6.75 28.79
N GLY A 91 14.84 5.76 27.99
CA GLY A 91 16.14 5.08 28.10
C GLY A 91 16.28 4.14 29.31
N ASP A 92 15.17 3.79 29.97
CA ASP A 92 15.14 2.83 31.07
C ASP A 92 15.10 1.38 30.51
N TRP A 93 16.29 0.89 30.16
CA TRP A 93 16.46 -0.43 29.54
C TRP A 93 16.14 -1.57 30.49
N ASP A 94 16.47 -1.44 31.78
CA ASP A 94 16.23 -2.47 32.79
C ASP A 94 14.72 -2.73 32.97
N THR A 95 13.93 -1.65 33.04
CA THR A 95 12.47 -1.76 33.13
C THR A 95 11.87 -2.31 31.84
N ALA A 96 12.37 -1.85 30.68
CA ALA A 96 11.93 -2.36 29.38
C ALA A 96 12.20 -3.86 29.23
N ASP A 97 13.38 -4.34 29.65
CA ASP A 97 13.75 -5.75 29.61
C ASP A 97 12.87 -6.57 30.54
N LYS A 98 12.70 -6.15 31.81
CA LYS A 98 11.80 -6.81 32.77
C LYS A 98 10.36 -6.98 32.27
N TYR A 99 9.83 -6.02 31.52
CA TYR A 99 8.50 -6.16 30.92
C TYR A 99 8.51 -7.02 29.67
N THR A 100 9.58 -6.98 28.88
CA THR A 100 9.78 -7.84 27.71
C THR A 100 9.82 -9.31 28.11
N GLU A 101 10.43 -9.65 29.25
CA GLU A 101 10.46 -11.01 29.80
C GLU A 101 9.07 -11.59 30.07
N LYS A 102 8.09 -10.72 30.34
CA LYS A 102 6.72 -11.08 30.71
C LYS A 102 5.78 -11.22 29.51
N LEU A 103 6.23 -10.85 28.31
CA LEU A 103 5.44 -10.93 27.09
C LEU A 103 5.17 -12.39 26.72
N LYS A 104 3.90 -12.68 26.39
CA LYS A 104 3.49 -13.99 25.88
C LYS A 104 3.40 -13.99 24.35
N ASP A 105 2.97 -12.87 23.78
CA ASP A 105 2.90 -12.66 22.34
C ASP A 105 4.04 -11.76 21.87
N MET A 106 4.95 -12.29 21.03
CA MET A 106 6.15 -11.62 20.51
C MET A 106 5.99 -11.04 19.10
N ARG A 107 4.76 -10.90 18.58
CA ARG A 107 4.51 -10.35 17.23
C ARG A 107 5.09 -8.96 16.99
N LEU A 108 5.17 -8.11 18.02
CA LEU A 108 5.72 -6.75 17.92
C LEU A 108 7.19 -6.67 18.37
N ARG A 109 7.87 -7.79 18.60
CA ARG A 109 9.28 -7.82 19.01
C ARG A 109 10.20 -7.02 18.07
N GLY A 110 9.95 -7.07 16.76
CA GLY A 110 10.72 -6.31 15.77
C GLY A 110 10.67 -4.80 16.03
N HIS A 111 9.52 -4.28 16.47
CA HIS A 111 9.32 -2.88 16.83
C HIS A 111 10.05 -2.50 18.12
N ILE A 112 10.00 -3.38 19.14
CA ILE A 112 10.75 -3.18 20.40
C ILE A 112 12.24 -3.05 20.10
N ILE A 113 12.81 -4.00 19.34
CA ILE A 113 14.25 -3.98 19.06
C ILE A 113 14.60 -2.78 18.18
N TYR A 114 13.75 -2.44 17.20
CA TYR A 114 13.96 -1.25 16.36
C TYR A 114 14.09 0.03 17.17
N GLN A 115 13.19 0.28 18.15
CA GLN A 115 13.23 1.48 18.98
C GLN A 115 14.54 1.57 19.76
N ARG A 116 14.97 0.47 20.40
CA ARG A 116 16.28 0.40 21.06
C ARG A 116 17.42 0.69 20.08
N LEU A 117 17.45 0.01 18.93
CA LEU A 117 18.55 0.13 17.98
C LEU A 117 18.64 1.50 17.27
N TYR A 118 17.53 2.23 17.22
CA TYR A 118 17.44 3.55 16.59
C TYR A 118 17.24 4.67 17.60
N HIS A 119 17.50 4.42 18.88
CA HIS A 119 17.35 5.43 19.91
C HIS A 119 18.32 6.61 19.68
N PRO A 120 17.90 7.88 19.85
CA PRO A 120 18.73 9.03 19.51
C PRO A 120 19.96 9.20 20.41
N THR A 121 19.86 8.87 21.71
CA THR A 121 20.90 9.20 22.71
C THR A 121 21.26 8.05 23.64
N ALA A 122 20.29 7.42 24.29
CA ALA A 122 20.49 6.43 25.35
C ALA A 122 20.98 5.03 24.90
N TRP A 123 21.00 4.74 23.58
CA TRP A 123 21.56 3.48 23.05
C TRP A 123 22.38 3.74 21.79
N ARG A 124 23.54 3.07 21.69
CA ARG A 124 24.40 3.14 20.51
C ARG A 124 24.64 1.75 19.95
N SER A 125 23.85 1.41 18.93
CA SER A 125 23.90 0.09 18.30
C SER A 125 25.23 -0.19 17.62
N SER A 126 25.79 -1.35 17.93
CA SER A 126 26.90 -1.96 17.21
C SER A 126 26.51 -2.35 15.78
N TYR A 127 27.51 -2.54 14.92
CA TYR A 127 27.27 -3.04 13.56
C TYR A 127 26.62 -4.43 13.57
N GLN A 128 27.05 -5.31 14.47
CA GLN A 128 26.55 -6.68 14.59
C GLN A 128 25.06 -6.74 14.96
N GLU A 129 24.62 -5.89 15.88
CA GLU A 129 23.19 -5.79 16.24
C GLU A 129 22.34 -5.31 15.05
N LEU A 130 22.83 -4.30 14.33
CA LEU A 130 22.14 -3.78 13.14
C LEU A 130 22.06 -4.84 12.04
N TYR A 131 23.17 -5.56 11.80
CA TYR A 131 23.22 -6.66 10.85
C TYR A 131 22.23 -7.76 11.22
N GLY A 132 22.26 -8.23 12.47
CA GLY A 132 21.39 -9.30 12.96
C GLY A 132 19.92 -8.93 12.90
N TRP A 133 19.58 -7.68 13.23
CA TRP A 133 18.21 -7.20 13.12
C TRP A 133 17.76 -7.09 11.65
N LEU A 134 18.61 -6.61 10.73
CA LEU A 134 18.28 -6.50 9.31
C LEU A 134 18.13 -7.87 8.63
N ASP A 135 18.89 -8.86 9.08
CA ASP A 135 18.77 -10.25 8.61
C ASP A 135 17.40 -10.84 9.01
N GLN A 136 16.95 -10.57 10.23
CA GLN A 136 15.71 -11.10 10.78
C GLN A 136 14.46 -10.31 10.36
N TYR A 137 14.56 -9.00 10.22
CA TYR A 137 13.45 -8.07 9.96
C TYR A 137 13.66 -7.20 8.69
N PRO A 138 14.04 -7.78 7.53
CA PRO A 138 14.33 -6.98 6.34
C PRO A 138 13.10 -6.26 5.78
N ASP A 139 11.89 -6.73 6.09
CA ASP A 139 10.59 -6.19 5.63
C ASP A 139 9.97 -5.17 6.58
N HIS A 140 10.63 -4.85 7.69
CA HIS A 140 10.08 -3.98 8.74
C HIS A 140 10.00 -2.51 8.30
N PRO A 141 8.98 -1.74 8.70
CA PRO A 141 8.78 -0.33 8.29
C PRO A 141 9.95 0.62 8.64
N GLY A 142 10.84 0.22 9.56
CA GLY A 142 12.05 0.96 9.92
C GLY A 142 13.36 0.43 9.31
N ALA A 143 13.32 -0.65 8.52
CA ALA A 143 14.52 -1.35 8.09
C ALA A 143 15.42 -0.51 7.17
N HIS A 144 14.83 0.41 6.42
CA HIS A 144 15.63 1.31 5.58
C HIS A 144 16.53 2.25 6.39
N GLU A 145 16.05 2.74 7.53
CA GLU A 145 16.83 3.65 8.38
C GLU A 145 17.94 2.90 9.13
N LEU A 146 17.67 1.69 9.63
CA LEU A 146 18.71 0.84 10.22
C LEU A 146 19.74 0.42 9.18
N TYR A 147 19.33 0.14 7.94
CA TYR A 147 20.26 -0.18 6.86
C TYR A 147 21.23 0.97 6.58
N LYS A 148 20.74 2.20 6.48
CA LYS A 148 21.63 3.38 6.33
C LYS A 148 22.60 3.46 7.49
N LEU A 149 22.12 3.30 8.72
CA LEU A 149 22.95 3.33 9.92
C LEU A 149 24.01 2.22 9.92
N ALA A 150 23.66 1.02 9.49
CA ALA A 150 24.56 -0.12 9.36
C ALA A 150 25.65 0.15 8.31
N VAL A 151 25.27 0.66 7.14
CA VAL A 151 26.23 1.03 6.08
C VAL A 151 27.22 2.10 6.56
N THR A 152 26.76 3.11 7.30
CA THR A 152 27.64 4.14 7.88
C THR A 152 28.62 3.56 8.91
N ARG A 153 28.24 2.49 9.60
CA ARG A 153 29.06 1.85 10.65
C ARG A 153 29.87 0.64 10.16
N HIS A 154 29.70 0.24 8.91
CA HIS A 154 30.36 -0.89 8.29
C HIS A 154 31.87 -0.64 8.19
N LYS A 155 32.67 -1.60 8.67
CA LYS A 155 34.13 -1.58 8.56
C LYS A 155 34.60 -2.54 7.46
N ALA A 156 35.78 -2.26 6.92
CA ALA A 156 36.42 -3.16 5.96
C ALA A 156 36.64 -4.54 6.60
N GLY A 157 36.16 -5.61 5.94
CA GLY A 157 36.26 -6.99 6.41
C GLY A 157 34.98 -7.55 7.04
N GLU A 158 33.98 -6.72 7.36
CA GLU A 158 32.69 -7.19 7.87
C GLU A 158 31.74 -7.60 6.71
N PRO A 159 30.85 -8.59 6.92
CA PRO A 159 29.83 -8.95 5.91
C PRO A 159 28.94 -7.76 5.59
N THR A 160 28.62 -7.53 4.31
CA THR A 160 27.73 -6.44 3.88
C THR A 160 26.33 -6.57 4.49
N PRO A 161 25.71 -5.50 5.02
CA PRO A 161 24.41 -5.62 5.68
C PRO A 161 23.32 -5.99 4.66
N PRO A 162 22.35 -6.86 5.04
CA PRO A 162 21.30 -7.27 4.13
C PRO A 162 20.42 -6.07 3.76
N LYS A 163 20.09 -5.98 2.46
CA LYS A 163 19.26 -4.88 1.96
C LYS A 163 17.81 -5.05 2.44
N PRO A 164 17.16 -3.96 2.88
CA PRO A 164 15.77 -4.00 3.30
C PRO A 164 14.87 -4.40 2.12
N LYS A 165 13.92 -5.29 2.38
CA LYS A 165 12.85 -5.67 1.45
C LYS A 165 11.82 -4.55 1.46
N ARG A 166 11.65 -3.89 0.32
CA ARG A 166 10.52 -2.98 0.15
C ARG A 166 9.23 -3.79 0.21
N PRO A 167 8.18 -3.33 0.92
CA PRO A 167 6.87 -3.96 0.82
C PRO A 167 6.53 -4.06 -0.65
N ARG A 168 6.12 -5.26 -1.08
CA ARG A 168 5.74 -5.49 -2.47
C ARG A 168 4.58 -4.55 -2.73
N VAL A 169 4.80 -3.52 -3.56
CA VAL A 169 3.70 -2.70 -4.07
C VAL A 169 2.72 -3.70 -4.66
N ILE A 170 1.46 -3.63 -4.21
CA ILE A 170 0.39 -4.48 -4.72
C ILE A 170 0.42 -4.36 -6.25
N SER A 171 0.82 -5.43 -6.92
CA SER A 171 1.11 -5.45 -8.35
C SER A 171 0.57 -6.75 -8.93
N GLY A 172 0.07 -6.69 -10.17
CA GLY A 172 -0.68 -7.79 -10.79
C GLY A 172 -2.15 -7.81 -10.33
N MET A 173 -2.74 -8.99 -10.22
CA MET A 173 -4.19 -9.20 -10.03
C MET A 173 -4.83 -8.47 -8.83
N MET A 174 -4.07 -8.16 -7.77
CA MET A 174 -4.58 -7.35 -6.65
C MET A 174 -4.60 -5.84 -6.94
N ARG A 175 -3.81 -5.35 -7.91
CA ARG A 175 -3.99 -4.02 -8.49
C ARG A 175 -5.31 -3.96 -9.26
N ASP A 176 -5.78 -5.05 -9.85
CA ASP A 176 -7.11 -5.10 -10.48
C ASP A 176 -8.28 -5.10 -9.47
N LEU A 177 -8.01 -5.35 -8.18
CA LEU A 177 -9.00 -5.15 -7.09
C LEU A 177 -9.09 -3.68 -6.67
N ASN A 178 -7.98 -2.94 -6.79
CA ASN A 178 -7.97 -1.48 -6.80
C ASN A 178 -8.02 -1.03 -8.26
N GLN A 179 -9.15 -1.27 -8.95
CA GLN A 179 -9.32 -0.70 -10.28
C GLN A 179 -9.14 0.81 -10.17
N ASP A 180 -7.94 1.29 -10.50
CA ASP A 180 -7.75 2.64 -10.97
C ASP A 180 -8.79 2.75 -12.08
N GLY A 181 -9.85 3.52 -11.86
CA GLY A 181 -10.93 3.68 -12.84
C GLY A 181 -10.32 4.00 -14.21
N PRO A 182 -11.00 3.68 -15.31
CA PRO A 182 -10.43 3.81 -16.65
C PRO A 182 -9.75 5.17 -16.80
N SER A 183 -8.43 5.13 -17.02
CA SER A 183 -7.64 6.35 -17.15
C SER A 183 -8.16 7.12 -18.35
N TYR A 184 -8.61 8.36 -18.11
CA TYR A 184 -9.14 9.21 -19.16
C TYR A 184 -8.09 9.40 -20.27
N LYS A 185 -8.50 9.19 -21.52
CA LYS A 185 -7.68 9.43 -22.70
C LYS A 185 -8.30 10.55 -23.50
N SER A 186 -7.55 11.64 -23.65
CA SER A 186 -7.93 12.76 -24.52
C SER A 186 -8.07 12.28 -25.97
N THR A 187 -9.16 12.69 -26.63
CA THR A 187 -9.35 12.52 -28.08
C THR A 187 -8.90 13.74 -28.88
N LYS A 188 -8.43 14.80 -28.21
CA LYS A 188 -8.01 16.05 -28.85
C LYS A 188 -6.72 15.83 -29.64
N SER A 189 -6.72 16.26 -30.90
CA SER A 189 -5.53 16.18 -31.74
C SER A 189 -4.51 17.22 -31.29
N THR A 190 -3.32 16.75 -30.91
CA THR A 190 -2.20 17.59 -30.47
C THR A 190 -0.91 17.17 -31.17
N THR A 191 -0.09 18.15 -31.56
CA THR A 191 1.27 17.90 -32.04
C THR A 191 2.17 17.37 -30.91
N ALA A 192 3.33 16.80 -31.27
CA ALA A 192 4.31 16.34 -30.29
C ALA A 192 4.80 17.49 -29.36
N SER A 193 4.95 18.70 -29.91
CA SER A 193 5.36 19.87 -29.13
C SER A 193 4.29 20.30 -28.12
N GLN A 194 3.02 20.36 -28.55
CA GLN A 194 1.89 20.70 -27.67
C GLN A 194 1.73 19.68 -26.55
N ARG A 195 1.88 18.39 -26.85
CA ARG A 195 1.82 17.33 -25.83
C ARG A 195 2.91 17.46 -24.78
N ARG A 196 4.14 17.80 -25.18
CA ARG A 196 5.25 18.07 -24.25
C ARG A 196 4.93 19.28 -23.36
N ALA A 197 4.44 20.37 -23.95
CA ALA A 197 4.05 21.56 -23.19
C ALA A 197 2.97 21.26 -22.13
N ILE A 198 1.99 20.40 -22.45
CA ILE A 198 0.99 19.94 -21.47
C ILE A 198 1.65 19.11 -20.36
N GLN A 199 2.50 18.14 -20.70
CA GLN A 199 3.20 17.30 -19.70
C GLN A 199 4.11 18.12 -18.78
N ASP A 200 4.76 19.16 -19.30
CA ASP A 200 5.60 20.06 -18.51
C ASP A 200 4.74 20.93 -17.58
N LEU A 201 3.59 21.42 -18.05
CA LEU A 201 2.63 22.14 -17.22
C LEU A 201 2.12 21.26 -16.06
N GLU A 202 1.68 20.04 -16.34
CA GLU A 202 1.19 19.08 -15.35
C GLU A 202 2.27 18.79 -14.28
N ARG A 203 3.51 18.56 -14.72
CA ARG A 203 4.65 18.32 -13.83
C ARG A 203 4.92 19.50 -12.93
N ASN A 204 4.94 20.71 -13.47
CA ASN A 204 5.22 21.94 -12.72
C ASN A 204 4.12 22.24 -11.70
N ILE A 205 2.85 22.09 -12.08
CA ILE A 205 1.72 22.21 -11.15
C ILE A 205 1.84 21.19 -10.02
N THR A 206 2.09 19.92 -10.33
CA THR A 206 2.25 18.87 -9.32
C THR A 206 3.42 19.18 -8.36
N GLN A 207 4.54 19.69 -8.88
CA GLN A 207 5.68 20.09 -8.04
C GLN A 207 5.35 21.28 -7.13
N ASN A 208 4.61 22.27 -7.63
CA ASN A 208 4.18 23.41 -6.83
C ASN A 208 3.20 22.97 -5.72
N LEU A 209 2.25 22.08 -6.02
CA LEU A 209 1.32 21.55 -5.03
C LEU A 209 2.02 20.75 -3.92
N ARG A 210 3.05 19.96 -4.25
CA ARG A 210 3.88 19.25 -3.25
C ARG A 210 4.67 20.17 -2.32
N ARG A 211 4.80 21.45 -2.67
CA ARG A 211 5.51 22.48 -1.89
C ARG A 211 4.53 23.49 -1.29
N ASP A 212 3.24 23.18 -1.27
CA ASP A 212 2.15 24.03 -0.78
C ASP A 212 2.02 25.39 -1.50
N ARG A 213 2.56 25.51 -2.72
CA ARG A 213 2.52 26.73 -3.54
C ARG A 213 1.27 26.79 -4.40
N VAL A 214 0.10 26.73 -3.77
CA VAL A 214 -1.19 26.55 -4.45
C VAL A 214 -1.54 27.75 -5.35
N THR A 215 -1.35 28.98 -4.88
CA THR A 215 -1.64 30.18 -5.69
C THR A 215 -0.77 30.26 -6.95
N ILE A 216 0.50 29.84 -6.85
CA ILE A 216 1.41 29.80 -7.99
C ILE A 216 0.93 28.76 -9.00
N ALA A 217 0.55 27.57 -8.54
CA ALA A 217 0.00 26.52 -9.40
C ALA A 217 -1.28 26.98 -10.12
N TYR A 218 -2.18 27.68 -9.40
CA TYR A 218 -3.39 28.26 -9.97
C TYR A 218 -3.10 29.27 -11.08
N ASN A 219 -2.23 30.24 -10.81
CA ASN A 219 -1.86 31.26 -11.80
C ASN A 219 -1.17 30.62 -13.01
N GLN A 220 -0.31 29.63 -12.78
CA GLN A 220 0.38 28.90 -13.83
C GLN A 220 -0.60 28.15 -14.75
N LEU A 221 -1.63 27.50 -14.20
CA LEU A 221 -2.67 26.86 -15.01
C LEU A 221 -3.43 27.88 -15.87
N LYS A 222 -3.79 29.04 -15.30
CA LYS A 222 -4.57 30.08 -15.98
C LYS A 222 -3.78 30.79 -17.08
N GLN A 223 -2.49 31.01 -16.88
CA GLN A 223 -1.63 31.80 -17.78
C GLN A 223 -0.88 30.94 -18.81
N SER A 224 -0.93 29.61 -18.69
CA SER A 224 -0.17 28.72 -19.56
C SER A 224 -0.65 28.78 -21.00
N SER A 225 0.29 28.96 -21.93
CA SER A 225 0.07 28.80 -23.37
C SER A 225 -0.26 27.36 -23.77
N ALA A 226 -0.07 26.38 -22.87
CA ALA A 226 -0.44 24.99 -23.11
C ALA A 226 -1.92 24.70 -22.82
N ALA A 227 -2.59 25.51 -21.99
CA ALA A 227 -3.98 25.29 -21.60
C ALA A 227 -4.97 25.21 -22.79
N PRO A 228 -4.85 26.04 -23.85
CA PRO A 228 -5.70 25.92 -25.03
C PRO A 228 -5.57 24.59 -25.79
N TYR A 229 -4.46 23.86 -25.62
CA TYR A 229 -4.25 22.56 -26.25
C TYR A 229 -4.82 21.40 -25.44
N MET A 230 -5.19 21.63 -24.18
CA MET A 230 -5.82 20.64 -23.30
C MET A 230 -7.31 20.51 -23.63
N ASP A 231 -7.90 19.35 -23.40
CA ASP A 231 -9.35 19.25 -23.31
C ASP A 231 -9.86 19.68 -21.92
N ASN A 232 -11.18 19.75 -21.78
CA ASN A 232 -11.82 20.17 -20.53
C ASN A 232 -11.45 19.24 -19.37
N VAL A 233 -11.37 17.93 -19.60
CA VAL A 233 -11.11 16.94 -18.55
C VAL A 233 -9.68 17.07 -18.03
N GLN A 234 -8.70 17.23 -18.92
CA GLN A 234 -7.31 17.47 -18.55
C GLN A 234 -7.16 18.77 -17.75
N PHE A 235 -7.80 19.84 -18.22
CA PHE A 235 -7.78 21.13 -17.53
C PHE A 235 -8.44 21.03 -16.15
N ASP A 236 -9.61 20.40 -16.08
CA ASP A 236 -10.40 20.24 -14.86
C ASP A 236 -9.74 19.30 -13.86
N THR A 237 -8.97 18.31 -14.33
CA THR A 237 -8.16 17.43 -13.48
C THR A 237 -7.10 18.24 -12.73
N LEU A 238 -6.38 19.13 -13.42
CA LEU A 238 -5.42 20.02 -12.76
C LEU A 238 -6.12 21.04 -11.85
N GLN A 239 -7.25 21.61 -12.29
CA GLN A 239 -8.03 22.52 -11.48
C GLN A 239 -8.56 21.84 -10.19
N ALA A 240 -8.97 20.58 -10.24
CA ALA A 240 -9.40 19.81 -9.08
C ALA A 240 -8.25 19.49 -8.10
N GLN A 241 -7.04 19.20 -8.62
CA GLN A 241 -5.84 19.06 -7.79
C GLN A 241 -5.47 20.37 -7.08
N ILE A 242 -5.60 21.51 -7.79
CA ILE A 242 -5.39 22.83 -7.21
C ILE A 242 -6.46 23.15 -6.16
N ALA A 243 -7.72 22.80 -6.42
CA ALA A 243 -8.81 22.93 -5.44
C ALA A 243 -8.51 22.11 -4.17
N ALA A 244 -8.02 20.87 -4.31
CA ALA A 244 -7.56 20.07 -3.18
C ALA A 244 -6.44 20.77 -2.39
N GLY A 245 -5.47 21.37 -3.10
CA GLY A 245 -4.44 22.19 -2.49
C GLY A 245 -5.02 23.34 -1.65
N TYR A 246 -6.00 24.07 -2.19
CA TYR A 246 -6.67 25.16 -1.45
C TYR A 246 -7.39 24.66 -0.19
N LEU A 247 -8.02 23.49 -0.27
CA LEU A 247 -8.66 22.86 0.88
C LEU A 247 -7.63 22.54 1.98
N TYR A 248 -6.47 22.00 1.61
CA TYR A 248 -5.41 21.63 2.56
C TYR A 248 -4.76 22.84 3.24
N VAL A 249 -4.59 23.96 2.53
CA VAL A 249 -4.09 25.21 3.13
C VAL A 249 -5.15 25.99 3.91
N GLY A 250 -6.36 25.42 4.06
CA GLY A 250 -7.42 26.00 4.89
C GLY A 250 -8.29 27.05 4.21
N LEU A 251 -8.36 27.06 2.88
CA LEU A 251 -9.20 27.97 2.08
C LEU A 251 -10.35 27.20 1.40
N PRO A 252 -11.35 26.72 2.16
CA PRO A 252 -12.40 25.84 1.64
C PRO A 252 -13.32 26.52 0.62
N GLU A 253 -13.62 27.81 0.76
CA GLU A 253 -14.47 28.55 -0.20
C GLU A 253 -13.87 28.55 -1.61
N LYS A 254 -12.57 28.88 -1.73
CA LYS A 254 -11.86 28.83 -3.03
C LYS A 254 -11.78 27.40 -3.57
N ALA A 255 -11.58 26.42 -2.70
CA ALA A 255 -11.58 25.02 -3.09
C ALA A 255 -12.95 24.61 -3.66
N LEU A 256 -14.04 25.01 -3.00
CA LEU A 256 -15.41 24.74 -3.41
C LEU A 256 -15.72 25.35 -4.77
N ASP A 257 -15.41 26.62 -4.98
CA ASP A 257 -15.66 27.32 -6.25
C ASP A 257 -14.96 26.63 -7.43
N LEU A 258 -13.67 26.32 -7.26
CA LEU A 258 -12.88 25.66 -8.31
C LEU A 258 -13.36 24.23 -8.56
N ALA A 259 -13.71 23.50 -7.50
CA ALA A 259 -14.21 22.15 -7.61
C ALA A 259 -15.57 22.09 -8.31
N LEU A 260 -16.52 22.97 -7.94
CA LEU A 260 -17.83 23.06 -8.59
C LEU A 260 -17.71 23.44 -10.07
N ALA A 261 -16.82 24.37 -10.41
CA ALA A 261 -16.56 24.72 -11.81
C ALA A 261 -16.06 23.51 -12.62
N SER A 262 -15.21 22.66 -12.05
CA SER A 262 -14.75 21.41 -12.69
C SER A 262 -15.85 20.35 -12.76
N VAL A 263 -16.67 20.19 -11.71
CA VAL A 263 -17.81 19.25 -11.69
C VAL A 263 -18.80 19.60 -12.79
N ASN A 264 -19.15 20.88 -12.94
CA ASN A 264 -20.10 21.35 -13.95
C ASN A 264 -19.64 21.09 -15.38
N ARG A 265 -18.32 21.06 -15.63
CA ARG A 265 -17.75 20.84 -16.97
C ARG A 265 -17.44 19.39 -17.29
N SER A 266 -16.83 18.67 -16.35
CA SER A 266 -16.22 17.35 -16.60
C SER A 266 -16.77 16.22 -15.73
N SER A 267 -17.54 16.53 -14.68
CA SER A 267 -18.32 15.61 -13.84
C SER A 267 -17.65 14.24 -13.61
N THR A 268 -18.22 13.16 -14.13
CA THR A 268 -17.78 11.76 -13.95
C THR A 268 -16.36 11.49 -14.41
N ASN A 269 -15.79 12.30 -15.30
CA ASN A 269 -14.41 12.14 -15.77
C ASN A 269 -13.38 12.75 -14.79
N VAL A 270 -13.81 13.62 -13.87
CA VAL A 270 -12.97 14.22 -12.83
C VAL A 270 -13.61 14.01 -11.45
N PRO A 271 -13.68 12.76 -10.96
CA PRO A 271 -14.33 12.44 -9.69
C PRO A 271 -13.71 13.15 -8.49
N LEU A 272 -12.41 13.48 -8.57
CA LEU A 272 -11.71 14.29 -7.56
C LEU A 272 -12.41 15.64 -7.35
N ALA A 273 -12.93 16.28 -8.39
CA ALA A 273 -13.62 17.55 -8.26
C ALA A 273 -14.88 17.41 -7.39
N GLY A 274 -15.67 16.35 -7.59
CA GLY A 274 -16.85 16.07 -6.77
C GLY A 274 -16.49 15.78 -5.31
N TRP A 275 -15.42 15.00 -5.10
CA TRP A 275 -14.91 14.71 -3.75
C TRP A 275 -14.47 15.98 -3.01
N ILE A 276 -13.71 16.86 -3.66
CA ILE A 276 -13.26 18.12 -3.06
C ILE A 276 -14.43 19.08 -2.82
N ALA A 277 -15.39 19.17 -3.74
CA ALA A 277 -16.59 19.99 -3.54
C ALA A 277 -17.37 19.53 -2.30
N GLY A 278 -17.56 18.21 -2.13
CA GLY A 278 -18.20 17.64 -0.94
C GLY A 278 -17.42 17.91 0.34
N LEU A 279 -16.09 17.70 0.36
CA LEU A 279 -15.29 17.99 1.54
C LEU A 279 -15.24 19.47 1.90
N ALA A 280 -15.20 20.35 0.89
CA ALA A 280 -15.18 21.78 1.10
C ALA A 280 -16.53 22.28 1.66
N SER A 281 -17.65 21.77 1.15
CA SER A 281 -18.99 22.16 1.62
C SER A 281 -19.31 21.71 3.05
N TRP A 282 -18.64 20.67 3.54
CA TRP A 282 -18.76 20.25 4.95
C TRP A 282 -17.97 21.14 5.91
N LYS A 283 -16.97 21.87 5.40
CA LYS A 283 -16.04 22.66 6.21
C LYS A 283 -16.40 24.15 6.25
N THR A 284 -17.25 24.59 5.33
CA THR A 284 -17.91 25.91 5.28
C THR A 284 -19.19 25.88 6.09
#